data_AF-A0A965CT53-F1
#
_entry.id   AF-A0A965CT53-F1
#
_cell.length_a   1.000
_cell.length_b   1.000
_cell.length_c   1.000
_cell.angle_alpha   90.00
_cell.angle_beta   90.00
_cell.angle_gamma   90.00
#
_symmetry.space_group_name_H-M   'P 1'
#
loop_
_entity.id
_entity.type
_entity.pdbx_description
1 polymer ?
#
loop_
_entity_poly.entity_id
_entity_poly.type
_entity_poly.pdbx_seq_one_letter_code
_entity_poly.pdbx_strand_id
1 'polypeptide(L)' 'MAIYMFKGTYTQASIQAMVENPVDRTALISKACESFGGKLLNVFMAFGEDDVIETSRGAVESK' A
#
# COMPACT_ATOMS: atom_id res chain seq x y z
N MET A 1 8.86 -13.15 14.19
CA MET A 1 7.77 -12.66 13.30
C MET A 1 8.11 -11.24 12.91
N ALA A 2 8.52 -10.99 11.67
CA ALA A 2 8.81 -9.64 11.19
C ALA A 2 7.53 -9.05 10.54
N ILE A 3 7.20 -7.83 10.93
CA ILE A 3 6.16 -7.03 10.28
C ILE A 3 6.90 -5.99 9.45
N TYR A 4 6.60 -5.94 8.16
CA TYR A 4 7.15 -4.95 7.25
C TYR A 4 6.14 -3.82 7.10
N MET A 5 6.64 -2.59 7.16
CA MET A 5 5.84 -1.38 6.99
C MET A 5 6.34 -0.69 5.73
N PHE A 6 5.43 -0.42 4.80
CA PHE A 6 5.70 0.41 3.64
C PHE A 6 4.97 1.74 3.79
N LYS A 7 5.66 2.79 3.38
CA LYS A 7 5.17 4.16 3.37
C LYS A 7 5.28 4.65 1.94
N GLY A 8 4.21 5.20 1.42
CA GLY A 8 4.15 5.71 0.06
C GLY A 8 3.49 7.07 0.02
N THR A 9 4.07 7.97 -0.75
CA THR A 9 3.46 9.23 -1.17
C THR A 9 2.84 9.06 -2.56
N TYR A 10 1.64 9.58 -2.73
CA TYR A 10 0.98 9.69 -4.02
C TYR A 10 1.33 11.02 -4.65
N THR A 11 1.62 10.99 -5.95
CA THR A 11 1.72 12.22 -6.72
C THR A 11 0.35 12.89 -6.83
N GLN A 12 0.30 14.22 -7.00
CA GLN A 12 -0.97 14.94 -7.20
C GLN A 12 -1.83 14.36 -8.34
N ALA A 13 -1.20 13.88 -9.42
CA ALA A 13 -1.90 13.21 -10.50
C ALA A 13 -2.59 11.91 -10.05
N SER A 14 -1.95 11.16 -9.15
CA SER A 14 -2.49 9.92 -8.59
C SER A 14 -3.65 10.17 -7.62
N ILE A 15 -3.67 11.33 -6.97
CA ILE A 15 -4.75 11.79 -6.09
C ILE A 15 -5.93 12.29 -6.94
N GLN A 16 -5.69 13.12 -7.95
CA GLN A 16 -6.75 13.57 -8.88
C GLN A 16 -7.41 12.38 -9.59
N ALA A 17 -6.63 11.42 -10.08
CA ALA A 17 -7.18 10.21 -10.68
C ALA A 17 -8.02 9.38 -9.70
N MET A 18 -7.73 9.44 -8.40
CA MET A 18 -8.51 8.76 -7.35
C MET A 18 -9.87 9.44 -7.12
N VAL A 19 -9.93 10.77 -7.29
CA VAL A 19 -11.18 11.55 -7.20
C VAL A 19 -12.02 11.38 -8.45
N GLU A 20 -11.40 11.39 -9.64
CA GLU A 20 -12.10 11.24 -10.92
C GLU A 20 -12.56 9.80 -11.17
N ASN A 21 -11.77 8.80 -10.76
CA ASN A 21 -12.10 7.39 -10.92
C ASN A 21 -11.78 6.63 -9.62
N PRO A 22 -12.78 6.45 -8.73
CA PRO A 22 -12.58 5.74 -7.48
C PRO A 22 -12.28 4.26 -7.75
N VAL A 23 -11.01 3.89 -7.63
CA VAL A 23 -10.53 2.50 -7.74
C VAL A 23 -10.27 1.94 -6.35
N ASP A 24 -10.68 0.69 -6.11
CA ASP A 24 -10.34 -0.05 -4.91
C ASP A 24 -8.84 -0.42 -4.91
N ARG A 25 -8.04 0.47 -4.31
CA ARG A 25 -6.60 0.27 -4.18
C ARG A 25 -6.23 -0.73 -3.09
N THR A 26 -7.12 -1.03 -2.15
CA THR A 26 -6.88 -2.07 -1.14
C THR A 26 -6.77 -3.44 -1.79
N ALA A 27 -7.62 -3.71 -2.79
CA ALA A 27 -7.51 -4.93 -3.59
C ALA A 27 -6.21 -5.00 -4.40
N LEU A 28 -5.72 -3.88 -4.95
CA LEU A 28 -4.44 -3.79 -5.65
C LEU A 28 -3.25 -4.04 -4.70
N ILE A 29 -3.26 -3.40 -3.53
CA ILE A 29 -2.24 -3.55 -2.50
C ILE A 29 -2.21 -4.99 -1.95
N SER A 30 -3.39 -5.60 -1.75
CA SER A 30 -3.49 -6.99 -1.32
C SER A 30 -2.89 -7.94 -2.35
N LYS A 31 -3.23 -7.77 -3.64
CA LYS A 31 -2.62 -8.55 -4.73
C LYS A 31 -1.11 -8.34 -4.82
N ALA A 32 -0.64 -7.11 -4.64
CA ALA A 32 0.79 -6.83 -4.63
C ALA A 32 1.47 -7.57 -3.47
N CYS A 33 0.96 -7.42 -2.24
CA CYS A 33 1.47 -8.13 -1.07
C CYS A 33 1.48 -9.66 -1.27
N GLU A 34 0.38 -10.24 -1.77
CA GLU A 34 0.29 -11.66 -2.08
C GLU A 34 1.32 -12.10 -3.13
N SER A 35 1.56 -11.28 -4.16
CA SER A 35 2.60 -11.53 -5.17
C SER A 35 4.01 -11.49 -4.59
N PHE A 36 4.25 -10.71 -3.53
CA PHE A 36 5.52 -10.67 -2.80
C PHE A 36 5.67 -11.81 -1.78
N GLY A 37 4.68 -12.71 -1.66
CA GLY A 37 4.71 -13.81 -0.68
C GLY A 37 4.43 -13.35 0.75
N GLY A 38 3.97 -12.11 0.92
CA GLY A 38 3.52 -11.54 2.18
C GLY A 38 2.00 -11.54 2.26
N LYS A 39 1.46 -11.46 3.48
CA LYS A 39 0.04 -11.22 3.72
C LYS A 39 -0.16 -9.76 4.14
N LEU A 40 -1.03 -9.04 3.45
CA LEU A 40 -1.45 -7.71 3.87
C LEU A 40 -2.14 -7.81 5.24
N LEU A 41 -1.67 -7.03 6.22
CA LEU A 41 -2.27 -6.96 7.55
C LEU A 41 -3.25 -5.79 7.62
N ASN A 42 -2.78 -4.58 7.34
CA ASN A 42 -3.58 -3.36 7.37
C ASN A 42 -3.07 -2.36 6.34
N VAL A 43 -3.99 -1.59 5.76
CA VAL A 43 -3.72 -0.39 4.96
C VAL A 43 -4.35 0.78 5.68
N PHE A 44 -3.56 1.80 5.95
CA PHE A 44 -3.98 3.06 6.55
C PHE A 44 -3.76 4.16 5.53
N MET A 45 -4.78 4.97 5.31
CA MET A 45 -4.63 6.24 4.64
C MET A 45 -4.13 7.25 5.67
N ALA A 46 -2.95 7.80 5.42
CA ALA A 46 -2.36 8.81 6.30
C ALA A 46 -2.61 10.18 5.69
N PHE A 47 -2.98 11.14 6.53
CA PHE A 47 -3.14 12.53 6.14
C PHE A 47 -1.94 13.29 6.72
N GLY A 48 -0.86 13.40 5.93
CA GLY A 48 0.43 13.95 6.38
C GLY A 48 1.44 14.05 5.25
N GLU A 49 2.72 13.83 5.55
CA GLU A 49 3.79 13.76 4.52
C GLU A 49 3.72 12.48 3.68
N ASP A 50 3.12 11.41 4.20
CA ASP A 50 2.87 10.15 3.49
C ASP A 50 1.36 9.99 3.28
N ASP A 51 0.96 9.56 2.09
CA ASP A 51 -0.46 9.41 1.73
C ASP A 51 -1.01 8.01 2.05
N VAL A 52 -0.14 7.01 2.10
CA VAL A 52 -0.53 5.63 2.43
C VAL A 52 0.53 4.92 3.24
N ILE A 53 0.06 4.14 4.22
CA ILE A 53 0.88 3.28 5.05
C ILE A 53 0.28 1.89 5.00
N GLU A 54 1.07 0.89 4.61
CA GLU A 54 0.64 -0.50 4.56
C GLU A 54 1.57 -1.36 5.41
N THR A 55 0.98 -2.34 6.09
CA THR A 55 1.72 -3.29 6.93
C THR A 55 1.48 -4.69 6.42
N SER A 56 2.55 -5.47 6.24
CA SER A 56 2.47 -6.85 5.75
C SER A 56 3.28 -7.80 6.63
N ARG A 57 2.86 -9.08 6.64
CA ARG A 57 3.51 -10.18 7.34
C ARG A 57 4.14 -11.13 6.32
N GLY A 58 5.45 -11.36 6.39
CA GLY A 58 6.16 -12.26 5.47
C GLY A 58 6.97 -11.52 4.40
N ALA A 59 7.93 -12.24 3.81
CA ALA A 59 9.20 -11.74 3.28
C ALA A 59 9.13 -10.51 2.35
N VAL A 60 9.89 -9.48 2.72
CA VAL A 60 10.53 -8.58 1.76
C VAL A 60 11.96 -9.05 1.58
N GLU A 61 12.17 -9.97 0.65
CA GLU A 61 13.44 -10.04 -0.09
C GLU A 61 13.16 -9.48 -1.48
N SER A 62 13.27 -8.15 -1.61
CA SER A 62 13.54 -7.57 -2.93
C SER A 62 14.97 -7.99 -3.28
N LYS A 63 15.10 -8.94 -4.21
CA LYS A 63 16.27 -8.94 -5.08
C LYS A 63 16.23 -7.72 -5.99
#